data_AF-A0A9E3U077-F1
#
_entry.id   AF-A0A9E3U077-F1
#
_cell.length_a   1.000
_cell.length_b   1.000
_cell.length_c   1.000
_cell.angle_alpha   90.00
_cell.angle_beta   90.00
_cell.angle_gamma   90.00
#
_symmetry.space_group_name_H-M   'P 1'
#
loop_
_entity.id
_entity.type
_entity.pdbx_description
1 polymer ?
#
loop_
_entity_poly.entity_id
_entity_poly.type
_entity_poly.pdbx_seq_one_letter_code
_entity_poly.pdbx_strand_id
1 'polypeptide(L)'
;MADRSTRLALRCPACGFYEACDLTEMRVWLYGVGRLRRAADPEPDIIVEMFKQSLDRFTCPECDAQLTLAPVDDANADFGDAKTCEQCRQPIPAARLAAVPGTSLCALCQEQVDRGQLTGEVEYCPHCGGVMTVAQSGRGITRYRMRCTDCGR
;
A
#
# COMPACT_ATOMS: atom_id res chain seq x y z
N MET A 1 -15.45 28.06 -2.94
CA MET A 1 -15.52 27.02 -1.90
C MET A 1 -16.07 25.77 -2.55
N ALA A 2 -15.19 24.90 -3.06
CA ALA A 2 -15.54 23.60 -3.67
C ALA A 2 -14.42 22.63 -3.31
N ASP A 3 -14.35 22.32 -2.02
CA ASP A 3 -13.55 21.22 -1.49
C ASP A 3 -14.44 19.96 -1.54
N ARG A 4 -14.00 18.93 -2.27
CA ARG A 4 -14.45 17.52 -2.18
C ARG A 4 -13.71 16.70 -3.24
N SER A 5 -12.41 16.54 -3.04
CA SER A 5 -11.59 15.58 -3.77
C SER A 5 -11.94 14.16 -3.31
N THR A 6 -13.13 13.66 -3.64
CA THR A 6 -13.49 12.28 -3.30
C THR A 6 -12.70 11.34 -4.21
N ARG A 7 -11.56 10.86 -3.70
CA ARG A 7 -10.70 9.89 -4.37
C ARG A 7 -10.93 8.53 -3.75
N LEU A 8 -11.01 7.50 -4.58
CA LEU A 8 -11.09 6.10 -4.15
C LEU A 8 -9.96 5.32 -4.81
N ALA A 9 -9.34 4.38 -4.11
CA ALA A 9 -8.33 3.53 -4.70
C ALA A 9 -8.90 2.14 -4.96
N LEU A 10 -8.67 1.63 -6.17
CA LEU A 10 -8.88 0.23 -6.49
C LEU A 10 -7.59 -0.52 -6.20
N ARG A 11 -7.71 -1.63 -5.47
CA ARG A 11 -6.61 -2.54 -5.18
C ARG A 11 -6.98 -3.95 -5.58
N CYS A 12 -6.09 -4.62 -6.31
CA CYS A 12 -6.20 -6.05 -6.57
C CYS A 12 -5.45 -6.84 -5.47
N PRO A 13 -6.10 -7.79 -4.78
CA PRO A 13 -5.43 -8.65 -3.80
C PRO A 13 -4.56 -9.74 -4.44
N ALA A 14 -4.74 -10.04 -5.74
CA ALA A 14 -4.03 -11.14 -6.41
C ALA A 14 -2.70 -10.71 -7.03
N CYS A 15 -2.66 -9.61 -7.77
CA CYS A 15 -1.43 -9.10 -8.40
C CYS A 15 -0.82 -7.88 -7.68
N GLY A 16 -1.56 -7.25 -6.76
CA GLY A 16 -1.13 -6.02 -6.10
C GLY A 16 -1.34 -4.75 -6.90
N PHE A 17 -2.09 -4.79 -8.01
CA PHE A 17 -2.48 -3.61 -8.78
C PHE A 17 -3.12 -2.56 -7.87
N TYR A 18 -2.70 -1.31 -8.01
CA TYR A 18 -3.19 -0.17 -7.24
C TYR A 18 -3.41 1.00 -8.20
N GLU A 19 -4.64 1.51 -8.24
CA GLU A 19 -5.01 2.67 -9.04
C GLU A 19 -5.87 3.60 -8.20
N ALA A 20 -5.40 4.85 -8.03
CA ALA A 20 -6.17 5.88 -7.37
C ALA A 20 -7.09 6.54 -8.42
N CYS A 21 -8.40 6.35 -8.26
CA CYS A 21 -9.41 6.90 -9.16
C CYS A 21 -9.98 8.21 -8.60
N ASP A 22 -9.92 9.27 -9.40
CA ASP A 22 -10.72 10.47 -9.17
C ASP A 22 -12.12 10.37 -9.80
N LEU A 23 -12.97 11.38 -9.59
CA LEU A 23 -14.36 11.39 -10.10
C LEU A 23 -14.46 11.19 -11.61
N THR A 24 -13.46 11.64 -12.39
CA THR A 24 -13.44 11.48 -13.83
C THR A 24 -13.14 10.03 -14.20
N GLU A 25 -12.18 9.42 -13.53
CA GLU A 25 -11.82 8.02 -13.72
C GLU A 25 -12.94 7.07 -13.26
N MET A 26 -13.59 7.37 -12.12
CA MET A 26 -14.77 6.63 -11.66
C MET A 26 -15.88 6.62 -12.72
N ARG A 27 -16.09 7.73 -13.44
CA ARG A 27 -17.04 7.79 -14.56
C ARG A 27 -16.63 6.87 -15.69
N VAL A 28 -15.35 6.85 -16.08
CA VAL A 28 -14.84 5.97 -17.15
C VAL A 28 -15.07 4.50 -16.80
N TRP A 29 -14.75 4.11 -15.56
CA TRP A 29 -15.00 2.76 -15.05
C TRP A 29 -16.50 2.39 -15.08
N LEU A 30 -17.38 3.29 -14.62
CA LEU A 30 -18.83 3.09 -14.65
C LEU A 30 -19.42 3.02 -16.06
N TYR A 31 -18.85 3.76 -17.03
CA TYR A 31 -19.20 3.63 -18.44
C TYR A 31 -18.75 2.29 -19.02
N GLY A 32 -17.56 1.81 -18.64
CA GLY A 32 -17.01 0.52 -19.07
C GLY A 32 -17.90 -0.67 -18.68
N VAL A 33 -18.51 -0.63 -17.50
CA VAL A 33 -19.46 -1.67 -17.02
C VAL A 33 -20.92 -1.41 -17.43
N GLY A 34 -21.18 -0.37 -18.22
CA GLY A 34 -22.50 -0.07 -18.79
C GLY A 34 -23.55 0.44 -17.79
N ARG A 35 -23.14 0.93 -16.61
CA ARG A 35 -24.05 1.42 -15.56
C ARG A 35 -24.45 2.89 -15.71
N LEU A 36 -23.72 3.67 -16.50
CA LEU A 36 -24.08 5.05 -16.84
C LEU A 36 -24.49 5.17 -18.31
N ARG A 37 -25.64 5.81 -18.58
CA ARG A 37 -25.98 6.28 -19.93
C ARG A 37 -25.19 7.56 -20.22
N ARG A 38 -24.72 7.72 -21.46
CA ARG A 38 -23.90 8.87 -21.93
C ARG A 38 -24.53 10.27 -21.72
N ALA A 39 -25.80 10.36 -21.33
CA ALA A 39 -26.52 11.60 -21.07
C ALA A 39 -26.86 11.83 -19.57
N ALA A 40 -26.43 10.94 -18.68
CA ALA A 40 -26.61 11.10 -17.25
C ALA A 40 -25.37 11.78 -16.67
N ASP A 41 -25.54 13.00 -16.16
CA ASP A 41 -24.54 13.71 -15.35
C ASP A 41 -25.00 13.70 -13.88
N PRO A 42 -24.89 12.55 -13.17
CA PRO A 42 -25.28 12.47 -11.77
C PRO A 42 -24.29 13.25 -10.90
N GLU A 43 -24.80 13.71 -9.75
CA GLU A 43 -23.99 14.38 -8.73
C GLU A 43 -22.83 13.49 -8.23
N PRO A 44 -21.71 14.10 -7.81
CA PRO A 44 -20.49 13.39 -7.43
C PRO A 44 -20.69 12.34 -6.32
N ASP A 45 -21.60 12.60 -5.38
CA ASP A 45 -21.93 11.66 -4.30
C ASP A 45 -22.59 10.37 -4.83
N ILE A 46 -23.48 10.52 -5.83
CA ILE A 46 -24.15 9.40 -6.49
C ILE A 46 -23.15 8.57 -7.30
N ILE A 47 -22.17 9.21 -7.95
CA ILE A 47 -21.10 8.51 -8.69
C ILE A 47 -20.31 7.62 -7.75
N VAL A 48 -19.92 8.15 -6.59
CA VAL A 48 -19.15 7.44 -5.56
C VAL A 48 -19.93 6.23 -5.02
N GLU A 49 -21.20 6.41 -4.69
CA GLU A 49 -22.04 5.31 -4.21
C GLU A 49 -22.28 4.24 -5.30
N MET A 50 -22.52 4.65 -6.55
CA MET A 50 -22.65 3.71 -7.68
C MET A 50 -21.34 2.95 -7.94
N PHE A 51 -20.20 3.62 -7.79
CA PHE A 51 -18.89 3.00 -7.93
C PHE A 51 -18.66 1.93 -6.85
N LYS A 52 -18.98 2.23 -5.59
CA LYS A 52 -18.93 1.26 -4.48
C LYS A 52 -19.85 0.05 -4.70
N GLN A 53 -21.05 0.25 -5.23
CA GLN A 53 -22.00 -0.83 -5.52
C GLN A 53 -21.65 -1.65 -6.76
N SER A 54 -20.70 -1.16 -7.58
CA SER A 54 -20.29 -1.81 -8.83
C SER A 54 -18.94 -2.50 -8.73
N LEU A 55 -18.29 -2.49 -7.56
CA LEU A 55 -16.99 -3.14 -7.32
C LEU A 55 -16.99 -4.61 -7.64
N ASP A 56 -18.12 -5.29 -7.38
CA ASP A 56 -18.26 -6.72 -7.63
C ASP A 56 -18.04 -7.09 -9.10
N ARG A 57 -18.16 -6.10 -10.00
CA ARG A 57 -18.02 -6.25 -11.45
C ARG A 57 -16.71 -5.70 -12.00
N PHE A 58 -15.90 -5.03 -11.17
CA PHE A 58 -14.60 -4.56 -11.61
C PHE A 58 -13.59 -5.70 -11.47
N THR A 59 -13.12 -6.19 -12.60
CA THR A 59 -12.02 -7.15 -12.69
C THR A 59 -10.71 -6.42 -12.96
N CYS A 60 -9.64 -6.95 -12.41
CA CYS A 60 -8.30 -6.41 -12.62
C CYS A 60 -7.88 -6.62 -14.07
N PRO A 61 -7.41 -5.59 -14.79
CA PRO A 61 -7.00 -5.73 -16.19
C PRO A 61 -5.78 -6.65 -16.38
N GLU A 62 -4.99 -6.88 -15.33
CA GLU A 62 -3.77 -7.70 -15.40
C GLU A 62 -3.98 -9.18 -15.04
N CYS A 63 -4.91 -9.48 -14.12
CA CYS A 63 -5.06 -10.84 -13.58
C CYS A 63 -6.51 -11.33 -13.50
N ASP A 64 -7.48 -10.54 -13.98
CA ASP A 64 -8.91 -10.81 -13.98
C ASP A 64 -9.55 -11.05 -12.58
N ALA A 65 -8.77 -10.92 -11.50
CA ALA A 65 -9.27 -11.02 -10.14
C ALA A 65 -10.13 -9.82 -9.77
N GLN A 66 -11.08 -10.01 -8.85
CA GLN A 66 -11.97 -8.96 -8.37
C GLN A 66 -11.17 -7.84 -7.66
N LEU A 67 -11.46 -6.59 -8.04
CA LEU A 67 -10.88 -5.41 -7.41
C LEU A 67 -11.61 -5.09 -6.10
N THR A 68 -10.86 -4.57 -5.14
CA THR A 68 -11.37 -4.14 -3.83
C THR A 68 -11.10 -2.66 -3.62
N LEU A 69 -11.94 -1.96 -2.86
CA LEU A 69 -11.65 -0.59 -2.47
C LEU A 69 -10.58 -0.56 -1.37
N ALA A 70 -9.55 0.22 -1.62
CA ALA A 70 -8.67 0.73 -0.60
C ALA A 70 -9.07 2.19 -0.28
N PRO A 71 -9.12 2.58 1.01
CA PRO A 71 -9.26 3.99 1.35
C PRO A 71 -8.07 4.77 0.79
N VAL A 72 -8.36 5.84 0.03
CA VAL A 72 -7.34 6.85 -0.27
C VAL A 72 -7.26 7.71 0.97
N ASP A 73 -6.14 7.64 1.66
CA ASP A 73 -5.94 8.40 2.87
C ASP A 73 -5.67 9.87 2.50
N ASP A 74 -6.73 10.63 2.19
CA ASP A 74 -6.72 12.10 2.24
C ASP A 74 -6.80 12.60 3.71
N ALA A 75 -6.73 11.68 4.69
CA ALA A 75 -6.61 11.98 6.12
C ALA A 75 -5.17 12.25 6.57
N ASN A 76 -4.21 12.39 5.65
CA ASN A 76 -2.87 12.89 5.92
C ASN A 76 -2.71 14.41 5.73
N ALA A 77 -3.81 15.17 5.83
CA ALA A 77 -3.75 16.62 5.79
C ALA A 77 -3.64 17.30 7.18
N ASP A 78 -3.82 16.60 8.32
CA ASP A 78 -3.87 17.30 9.62
C ASP A 78 -3.45 16.53 10.89
N PHE A 79 -2.74 15.38 10.82
CA PHE A 79 -2.15 14.80 12.04
C PHE A 79 -0.74 14.26 11.81
N GLY A 80 0.20 15.21 11.66
CA GLY A 80 1.60 15.12 12.06
C GLY A 80 2.46 14.12 11.30
N ASP A 81 3.39 14.64 10.49
CA ASP A 81 4.57 13.98 9.92
C ASP A 81 4.96 12.63 10.57
N ALA A 82 4.24 11.57 10.20
CA ALA A 82 4.60 10.22 10.63
C ALA A 82 5.81 9.81 9.79
N LYS A 83 6.99 10.27 10.19
CA LYS A 83 8.24 9.86 9.55
C LYS A 83 8.31 8.34 9.56
N THR A 84 8.42 7.75 8.38
CA THR A 84 8.65 6.32 8.20
C THR A 84 10.12 6.02 8.32
N CYS A 85 10.46 4.87 8.91
CA CYS A 85 11.83 4.40 9.00
C CYS A 85 12.41 4.15 7.61
N GLU A 86 13.59 4.70 7.30
CA GLU A 86 14.25 4.50 5.99
C GLU A 86 14.61 3.03 5.72
N GLN A 87 14.83 2.23 6.78
CA GLN A 87 15.26 0.84 6.66
C GLN A 87 14.10 -0.17 6.60
N CYS A 88 13.08 -0.03 7.46
CA CYS A 88 11.97 -1.00 7.52
C CYS A 88 10.63 -0.46 7.00
N ARG A 89 10.57 0.83 6.62
CA ARG A 89 9.36 1.54 6.18
C ARG A 89 8.19 1.52 7.16
N GLN A 90 8.41 1.07 8.40
CA GLN A 90 7.41 1.16 9.46
C GLN A 90 7.32 2.60 9.99
N PRO A 91 6.13 3.05 10.43
CA PRO A 91 5.98 4.37 11.04
C PRO A 91 6.84 4.48 12.30
N ILE A 92 7.62 5.56 12.42
CA ILE A 92 8.40 5.83 13.63
C ILE A 92 7.42 6.32 14.70
N PRO A 93 7.39 5.69 15.90
CA PRO A 93 6.45 6.09 16.93
C PRO A 93 6.69 7.55 17.36
N ALA A 94 5.61 8.31 17.57
CA ALA A 94 5.67 9.73 17.91
C ALA A 94 6.52 10.01 19.17
N ALA A 95 6.49 9.11 20.16
CA ALA A 95 7.35 9.20 21.35
C ALA A 95 8.85 9.22 21.00
N ARG A 96 9.25 8.52 19.93
CA ARG A 96 10.64 8.49 19.45
C ARG A 96 10.99 9.75 18.66
N LEU A 97 10.08 10.26 17.84
CA LEU A 97 10.26 11.54 17.13
C LEU A 97 10.34 12.72 18.11
N ALA A 98 9.58 12.68 19.21
CA ALA A 98 9.64 13.67 20.27
C ALA A 98 10.95 13.57 21.08
N ALA A 99 11.43 12.36 21.36
CA ALA A 99 12.67 12.14 22.10
C ALA A 99 13.93 12.43 21.26
N VAL A 100 13.89 12.16 19.95
CA VAL A 100 15.00 12.39 19.02
C VAL A 100 14.45 13.06 17.75
N PRO A 101 14.29 14.39 17.77
CA PRO A 101 13.82 15.13 16.61
C PRO A 101 14.80 14.95 15.45
N GLY A 102 14.28 14.63 14.27
CA GLY A 102 15.09 14.41 13.06
C GLY A 102 15.54 12.96 12.83
N THR A 103 15.17 12.01 13.70
CA THR A 103 15.50 10.60 13.47
C THR A 103 14.83 10.03 12.20
N SER A 104 15.61 9.31 11.39
CA SER A 104 15.15 8.65 10.16
C SER A 104 15.01 7.13 10.29
N LEU A 105 15.41 6.57 11.44
CA LEU A 105 15.34 5.13 11.72
C LEU A 105 14.46 4.87 12.95
N CYS A 106 13.72 3.77 12.93
CA CYS A 106 13.01 3.32 14.12
C CYS A 106 14.00 2.82 15.17
N ALA A 107 13.57 2.73 16.44
CA ALA A 107 14.43 2.31 17.55
C ALA A 107 15.09 0.94 17.28
N LEU A 108 14.37 0.00 16.67
CA LEU A 108 14.90 -1.33 16.31
C LEU A 108 15.99 -1.25 15.25
N CYS A 109 15.78 -0.48 14.17
CA CYS A 109 16.76 -0.30 13.11
C CYS A 109 17.99 0.47 13.62
N GLN A 110 17.77 1.52 14.43
CA GLN A 110 18.86 2.27 15.06
C GLN A 110 19.70 1.38 15.99
N GLU A 111 19.06 0.50 16.76
CA GLU A 111 19.76 -0.43 17.65
C GLU A 111 20.58 -1.47 16.86
N GLN A 112 20.09 -1.92 15.71
CA GLN A 112 20.86 -2.82 14.84
C GLN A 112 22.10 -2.14 14.25
N VAL A 113 21.98 -0.87 13.84
CA VAL A 113 23.11 -0.05 13.38
C VAL A 113 24.12 0.15 14.52
N ASP A 114 23.64 0.49 15.72
CA ASP A 114 24.49 0.74 16.90
C ASP A 114 25.26 -0.51 17.35
N ARG A 115 24.64 -1.69 17.22
CA ARG A 115 25.28 -2.99 17.46
C ARG A 115 26.33 -3.38 16.41
N GLY A 116 26.60 -2.53 15.41
CA GLY A 116 27.56 -2.82 14.35
C GLY A 116 27.08 -3.92 13.40
N GLN A 117 25.77 -4.21 13.38
CA GLN A 117 25.17 -5.04 12.36
C GLN A 117 25.15 -4.20 11.08
N LEU A 118 26.29 -4.20 10.37
CA LEU A 118 26.43 -3.56 9.07
C LEU A 118 25.21 -3.90 8.23
N THR A 119 24.57 -2.84 7.75
CA THR A 119 23.50 -2.83 6.77
C THR A 119 24.02 -3.50 5.50
N GLY A 120 24.11 -4.83 5.51
CA GLY A 120 24.16 -5.59 4.27
C GLY A 120 22.99 -5.10 3.44
N GLU A 121 23.23 -4.84 2.15
CA GLU A 121 22.20 -4.44 1.20
C GLU A 121 20.94 -5.25 1.50
N VAL A 122 19.90 -4.54 1.95
CA VAL A 122 18.65 -5.19 2.29
C VAL A 122 18.09 -5.72 0.98
N GLU A 123 18.22 -7.02 0.79
CA GLU A 123 17.67 -7.67 -0.39
C GLU A 123 16.15 -7.67 -0.26
N TYR A 124 15.51 -6.88 -1.11
CA TYR A 124 14.07 -6.86 -1.25
C TYR A 124 13.64 -7.96 -2.21
N CYS A 125 12.56 -8.65 -1.87
CA CYS A 125 12.01 -9.67 -2.73
C CYS A 125 11.56 -9.03 -4.06
N PRO A 126 12.04 -9.49 -5.23
CA PRO A 126 11.65 -8.93 -6.53
C PRO A 126 10.16 -9.17 -6.85
N HIS A 127 9.46 -9.99 -6.08
CA HIS A 127 8.07 -10.35 -6.31
C HIS A 127 7.07 -9.51 -5.49
N CYS A 128 7.38 -9.17 -4.25
CA CYS A 128 6.44 -8.47 -3.35
C CYS A 128 7.03 -7.24 -2.68
N GLY A 129 8.33 -6.96 -2.87
CA GLY A 129 9.02 -5.87 -2.18
C GLY A 129 9.22 -6.09 -0.67
N GLY A 130 8.81 -7.24 -0.13
CA GLY A 130 9.05 -7.59 1.27
C GLY A 130 10.53 -7.87 1.55
N VAL A 131 10.96 -7.59 2.78
CA VAL A 131 12.35 -7.79 3.21
C VAL A 131 12.70 -9.29 3.24
N MET A 132 13.79 -9.67 2.58
CA MET A 132 14.31 -11.03 2.63
C MET A 132 15.20 -11.22 3.86
N THR A 133 15.08 -12.38 4.50
CA THR A 133 15.89 -12.76 5.67
C THR A 133 16.46 -14.15 5.47
N VAL A 134 17.55 -14.45 6.17
CA VAL A 134 18.18 -15.77 6.14
C VAL A 134 17.32 -16.77 6.92
N ALA A 135 16.68 -17.69 6.20
CA ALA A 135 16.03 -18.85 6.77
C ALA A 135 17.00 -20.03 6.88
N GLN A 136 17.03 -20.66 8.05
CA GLN A 136 17.81 -21.85 8.33
C GLN A 136 16.92 -23.09 8.11
N SER A 137 17.41 -24.11 7.41
CA SER A 137 16.68 -25.37 7.22
C SER A 137 17.61 -26.55 7.41
N GLY A 138 17.26 -27.49 8.30
CA GLY A 138 18.05 -28.70 8.51
C GLY A 138 17.41 -29.73 9.43
N ARG A 139 17.43 -31.00 9.00
CA ARG A 139 17.38 -32.21 9.85
C ARG A 139 18.70 -32.98 9.68
N GLY A 140 19.84 -32.30 9.80
CA GLY A 140 21.18 -32.90 9.68
C GLY A 140 22.27 -31.93 9.21
N ILE A 141 22.06 -31.23 8.09
CA ILE A 141 22.97 -30.19 7.59
C ILE A 141 22.22 -28.86 7.54
N THR A 142 22.74 -27.84 8.23
CA THR A 142 22.17 -26.49 8.23
C THR A 142 22.41 -25.84 6.87
N ARG A 143 21.33 -25.58 6.14
CA ARG A 143 21.36 -24.77 4.92
C ARG A 143 20.81 -23.39 5.21
N TYR A 144 21.56 -22.37 4.82
CA TYR A 144 21.14 -20.98 4.84
C TYR A 144 20.57 -20.63 3.46
N ARG A 145 19.34 -20.11 3.42
CA ARG A 145 18.71 -19.60 2.20
C ARG A 145 18.01 -18.28 2.48
N MET A 146 18.04 -17.35 1.54
CA MET A 146 17.23 -16.14 1.62
C MET A 146 15.75 -16.51 1.45
N ARG A 147 14.88 -15.96 2.30
CA ARG A 147 13.44 -16.17 2.28
C ARG A 147 12.73 -14.86 2.61
N CYS A 148 11.76 -14.47 1.81
CA CYS A 148 10.90 -13.35 2.06
C CYS A 148 10.02 -13.59 3.29
N THR A 149 9.88 -12.59 4.15
CA THR A 149 8.99 -12.61 5.32
C THR A 149 7.51 -12.57 4.95
N ASP A 150 7.17 -11.92 3.84
CA ASP A 150 5.80 -11.62 3.46
C ASP A 150 5.20 -12.73 2.57
N CYS A 151 5.88 -13.08 1.47
CA CYS A 151 5.42 -14.14 0.56
C CYS A 151 6.03 -15.52 0.83
N GLY A 152 6.98 -15.62 1.78
CA GLY A 152 7.59 -16.89 2.16
C GLY A 152 8.50 -17.53 1.11
N ARG A 153 8.87 -16.80 0.06
CA ARG A 153 9.66 -17.27 -1.08
C ARG A 153 11.15 -17.01 -0.90
#